data_AF-A0A8I0H5D5-F1
#
_entry.id   AF-A0A8I0H5D5-F1
#
_cell.length_a   1.000
_cell.length_b   1.000
_cell.length_c   1.000
_cell.angle_alpha   90.00
_cell.angle_beta   90.00
_cell.angle_gamma   90.00
#
_symmetry.space_group_name_H-M   'P 1'
#
loop_
_entity.id
_entity.type
_entity.pdbx_description
1 polymer ?
#
loop_
_entity_poly.entity_id
_entity_poly.type
_entity_poly.pdbx_seq_one_letter_code
_entity_poly.pdbx_strand_id
1 'polypeptide(L)' 'IVYKCGWAPFEGTTFHHSVSQTFVNGQLVYDNGVINDEVRGMEVRYI' A
#
# COMPACT_ATOMS: atom_id res chain seq x y z
N ILE A 1 10.99 1.37 4.55
CA ILE A 1 10.92 0.57 3.30
C ILE A 1 10.22 -0.74 3.64
N VAL A 2 9.04 -1.01 3.07
CA VAL A 2 8.14 -2.10 3.52
C VAL A 2 8.16 -3.33 2.60
N TYR A 3 9.00 -3.33 1.58
CA TYR A 3 9.05 -4.40 0.57
C TYR A 3 10.38 -5.16 0.66
N LYS A 4 10.31 -6.45 0.29
CA LYS A 4 11.36 -7.45 0.52
C LYS A 4 12.76 -7.05 0.03
N CYS A 5 12.85 -6.38 -1.12
CA CYS A 5 14.12 -6.08 -1.77
C CYS A 5 14.87 -4.89 -1.16
N GLY A 6 14.24 -4.10 -0.29
CA GLY A 6 14.95 -3.07 0.47
C GLY A 6 15.46 -1.84 -0.30
N TRP A 7 15.25 -1.75 -1.63
CA TRP A 7 15.70 -0.62 -2.47
C TRP A 7 14.57 -0.01 -3.33
N ALA A 8 14.55 1.30 -3.55
CA ALA A 8 13.63 1.96 -4.49
C ALA A 8 14.38 2.83 -5.52
N PRO A 9 13.93 2.90 -6.78
CA PRO A 9 14.54 3.78 -7.78
C PRO A 9 14.39 5.27 -7.44
N PHE A 10 13.49 5.61 -6.50
CA PHE A 10 13.23 6.97 -6.02
C PHE A 10 13.88 7.26 -4.66
N GLU A 11 14.86 6.47 -4.23
CA GLU A 11 15.62 6.78 -3.01
C GLU A 11 16.22 8.20 -3.05
N GLY A 12 16.03 8.96 -1.97
CA GLY A 12 16.43 10.37 -1.88
C GLY A 12 15.48 11.36 -2.55
N THR A 13 14.38 10.92 -3.17
CA THR A 13 13.36 11.81 -3.74
C THR A 13 12.28 12.15 -2.70
N THR A 14 11.98 13.43 -2.52
CA THR A 14 10.84 13.90 -1.71
C THR A 14 9.65 14.22 -2.60
N PHE A 15 8.54 13.51 -2.42
CA PHE A 15 7.29 13.79 -3.12
C PHE A 15 6.49 14.87 -2.37
N HIS A 16 5.77 15.71 -3.11
CA HIS A 16 4.86 16.72 -2.53
C HIS A 16 3.60 16.12 -1.89
N HIS A 17 3.32 14.85 -2.17
CA HIS A 17 2.12 14.15 -1.74
C HIS A 17 2.48 12.81 -1.12
N SER A 18 1.63 12.33 -0.22
CA SER A 18 1.71 11.01 0.36
C SER A 18 0.34 10.33 0.27
N VAL A 19 0.34 8.99 0.27
CA VAL A 19 -0.87 8.21 0.44
C VAL A 19 -1.26 8.31 1.92
N SER A 20 -2.48 8.78 2.21
CA SER A 20 -3.03 8.82 3.57
C SER A 20 -3.67 7.49 3.94
N GLN A 21 -4.55 6.98 3.09
CA GLN A 21 -5.33 5.77 3.35
C GLN A 21 -5.46 4.90 2.08
N THR A 22 -5.58 3.59 2.27
CA THR A 22 -5.89 2.65 1.19
C THR A 22 -6.96 1.68 1.64
N PHE A 23 -7.93 1.42 0.76
CA PHE A 23 -9.00 0.47 1.00
C PHE A 23 -8.94 -0.65 -0.03
N VAL A 24 -9.13 -1.89 0.41
CA VAL A 24 -9.23 -3.07 -0.45
C VAL A 24 -10.55 -3.75 -0.12
N ASN A 25 -11.39 -3.96 -1.13
CA ASN A 25 -12.72 -4.56 -0.96
C ASN A 25 -13.58 -3.85 0.12
N GLY A 26 -13.41 -2.53 0.26
CA GLY A 26 -14.12 -1.71 1.26
C GLY A 26 -13.52 -1.72 2.68
N GLN A 27 -12.44 -2.46 2.91
CA GLN A 27 -11.75 -2.54 4.22
C GLN A 27 -10.48 -1.67 4.22
N LEU A 28 -10.23 -0.95 5.31
CA LEU A 28 -9.05 -0.10 5.48
C LEU A 28 -7.81 -0.98 5.67
N VAL A 29 -6.86 -0.93 4.72
CA VAL A 29 -5.65 -1.76 4.72
C VAL A 29 -4.38 -0.99 5.02
N TYR A 30 -4.41 0.33 4.82
CA TYR A 30 -3.31 1.22 5.12
C TYR A 30 -3.86 2.52 5.68
N ASP A 31 -3.26 3.00 6.76
CA ASP A 31 -3.57 4.29 7.38
C ASP A 31 -2.28 4.91 7.91
N ASN A 32 -1.86 6.03 7.31
CA ASN A 32 -0.74 6.87 7.75
C ASN A 32 0.54 6.10 8.15
N GLY A 33 0.94 5.11 7.34
CA GLY A 33 2.17 4.33 7.53
C GLY A 33 1.97 2.99 8.23
N VAL A 34 0.77 2.71 8.74
CA VAL A 34 0.40 1.43 9.36
C VAL A 34 -0.32 0.56 8.33
N ILE A 35 0.10 -0.68 8.18
CA ILE A 35 -0.53 -1.66 7.30
C ILE A 35 -1.31 -2.66 8.15
N ASN A 36 -2.54 -2.97 7.73
CA ASN A 36 -3.32 -4.06 8.28
C ASN A 36 -3.11 -5.34 7.44
N ASP A 37 -2.28 -6.25 7.95
CA ASP A 37 -1.93 -7.52 7.29
C ASP A 37 -3.04 -8.59 7.33
N GLU A 38 -4.13 -8.36 8.06
CA GLU A 38 -5.28 -9.27 8.14
C GLU A 38 -6.16 -9.18 6.89
N VAL A 39 -6.20 -8.01 6.25
CA VAL A 39 -7.01 -7.79 5.04
C VAL A 39 -6.24 -8.25 3.81
N ARG A 40 -6.87 -9.10 3.01
CA ARG A 40 -6.31 -9.63 1.77
C ARG A 40 -7.20 -9.30 0.57
N GLY A 41 -6.54 -9.16 -0.59
CA GLY A 41 -7.23 -8.98 -1.86
C GLY A 41 -8.06 -10.21 -2.22
N MET A 42 -9.04 -10.00 -3.10
CA MET A 42 -9.81 -11.07 -3.72
C MET A 42 -9.40 -11.20 -5.18
N GLU A 43 -9.56 -12.40 -5.74
CA GLU A 43 -9.37 -12.65 -7.16
C GLU A 43 -10.31 -11.78 -7.99
N VAL A 44 -9.77 -11.16 -9.04
CA VAL A 44 -10.55 -10.42 -10.03
C VAL A 44 -11.25 -11.43 -10.93
N ARG A 45 -12.58 -11.33 -11.01
CA ARG A 45 -13.38 -12.16 -11.93
C ARG A 45 -13.72 -11.37 -13.18
N TYR A 46 -13.45 -11.97 -14.34
CA TYR A 46 -13.92 -11.47 -15.63
C TYR A 46 -15.30 -12.09 -15.91
N ILE A 47 -16.21 -11.30 -16.48
CA ILE A 47 -17.54 -11.72 -16.94
C ILE A 47 -17.47 -11.94 -18.45
#